data_AF-A0A2V8UD98-F1
#
_entry.id   AF-A0A2V8UD98-F1
#
_cell.length_a   1.000
_cell.length_b   1.000
_cell.length_c   1.000
_cell.angle_alpha   90.00
_cell.angle_beta   90.00
_cell.angle_gamma   90.00
#
_symmetry.space_group_name_H-M   'P 1'
#
loop_
_entity.id
_entity.type
_entity.pdbx_description
1 polymer ?
#
loop_
_entity_poly.entity_id
_entity_poly.type
_entity_poly.pdbx_seq_one_letter_code
_entity_poly.pdbx_strand_id
1 'polypeptide(L)'
;MAKQSPPVWDVKKSAPKNAARKLPRLAGRYFKAGRELVNRRASLEVLHQFRLETKRFRYTLELFRPCYGPGLDKRLTSLRKIQDLLGEINDCVTTQNILGRKQNILAEFLQRRIARKRRELTRYWQSSFDAAGRERWWSDYLERFARKA
;
A
#
# COMPACT_ATOMS: atom_id res chain seq x y z
N MET A 1 -9.35 5.81 12.37
CA MET A 1 -9.89 6.07 11.01
C MET A 1 -11.32 5.53 10.94
N ALA A 2 -12.28 6.34 10.51
CA ALA A 2 -13.69 5.94 10.43
C ALA A 2 -13.88 4.71 9.51
N LYS A 3 -14.70 3.74 9.93
CA LYS A 3 -15.13 2.62 9.10
C LYS A 3 -15.90 3.20 7.90
N GLN A 4 -15.26 3.24 6.73
CA GLN A 4 -15.89 3.72 5.51
C GLN A 4 -16.94 2.69 5.06
N SER A 5 -18.12 3.17 4.67
CA SER A 5 -19.16 2.33 4.08
C SER A 5 -18.58 1.58 2.87
N PRO A 6 -18.85 0.27 2.74
CA PRO A 6 -18.32 -0.51 1.64
C PRO A 6 -18.77 0.11 0.30
N PRO A 7 -17.88 0.14 -0.71
CA PRO A 7 -18.26 0.66 -2.02
C PRO A 7 -19.47 -0.11 -2.53
N VAL A 8 -20.61 0.57 -2.70
CA VAL A 8 -21.85 -0.05 -3.20
C VAL A 8 -21.55 -0.69 -4.56
N TRP A 9 -21.59 -2.02 -4.57
CA TRP A 9 -21.46 -2.84 -5.76
C TRP A 9 -22.76 -2.78 -6.54
N ASP A 10 -22.68 -2.48 -7.84
CA ASP A 10 -23.86 -2.45 -8.68
C ASP A 10 -24.08 -3.83 -9.26
N VAL A 11 -25.04 -4.57 -8.68
CA VAL A 11 -25.36 -5.95 -9.06
C VAL A 11 -25.81 -6.07 -10.52
N LYS A 12 -26.23 -4.97 -11.16
CA LYS A 12 -26.63 -4.95 -12.58
C LYS A 12 -25.44 -4.86 -13.53
N LYS A 13 -24.21 -4.66 -13.02
CA LYS A 13 -22.99 -4.51 -13.82
C LYS A 13 -22.05 -5.69 -13.64
N SER A 14 -21.36 -6.06 -14.72
CA SER A 14 -20.31 -7.07 -14.67
C SER A 14 -19.15 -6.66 -13.76
N ALA A 15 -18.39 -7.64 -13.26
CA ALA A 15 -17.24 -7.40 -12.40
C ALA A 15 -16.22 -6.41 -13.01
N PRO A 16 -15.84 -6.50 -14.30
CA PRO A 16 -14.97 -5.51 -14.92
C PRO A 16 -15.54 -4.09 -14.92
N LYS A 17 -16.84 -3.92 -15.20
CA LYS A 17 -17.50 -2.59 -15.18
C LYS A 17 -17.50 -1.98 -13.78
N ASN A 18 -17.72 -2.79 -12.75
CA ASN A 18 -17.63 -2.33 -11.38
C ASN A 18 -16.18 -1.99 -10.99
N ALA A 19 -15.22 -2.83 -11.35
CA ALA A 19 -13.80 -2.62 -11.10
C ALA A 19 -13.31 -1.31 -11.73
N ALA A 20 -13.62 -1.07 -13.02
CA ALA A 20 -13.28 0.15 -13.74
C ALA A 20 -13.75 1.43 -13.03
N ARG A 21 -14.92 1.39 -12.40
CA ARG A 21 -15.50 2.54 -11.70
C ARG A 21 -14.96 2.74 -10.29
N LYS A 22 -14.60 1.66 -9.59
CA LYS A 22 -14.29 1.69 -8.14
C LYS A 22 -12.80 1.67 -7.85
N LEU A 23 -12.01 0.90 -8.59
CA LEU A 23 -10.59 0.73 -8.32
C LEU A 23 -9.74 1.98 -8.56
N PRO A 24 -10.01 2.86 -9.54
CA PRO A 24 -9.28 4.14 -9.65
C PRO A 24 -9.43 5.00 -8.41
N ARG A 25 -10.65 5.07 -7.84
CA ARG A 25 -10.90 5.81 -6.58
C ARG A 25 -10.19 5.19 -5.40
N LEU A 26 -10.13 3.86 -5.35
CA LEU A 26 -9.37 3.14 -4.31
C LEU A 26 -7.87 3.43 -4.43
N ALA A 27 -7.33 3.45 -5.64
CA ALA A 27 -5.94 3.83 -5.90
C ALA A 27 -5.68 5.27 -5.43
N GLY A 28 -6.49 6.25 -5.85
CA GLY A 28 -6.31 7.64 -5.44
C GLY A 28 -6.34 7.83 -3.91
N ARG A 29 -7.20 7.10 -3.20
CA ARG A 29 -7.20 7.09 -1.72
C ARG A 29 -5.91 6.51 -1.14
N TYR A 30 -5.42 5.41 -1.69
CA TYR A 30 -4.17 4.79 -1.26
C TYR A 30 -2.96 5.71 -1.49
N PHE A 31 -2.91 6.39 -2.64
CA PHE A 31 -1.90 7.41 -2.95
C PHE A 31 -1.94 8.58 -1.96
N LYS A 32 -3.14 9.11 -1.67
CA LYS A 32 -3.32 10.16 -0.66
C LYS A 32 -2.82 9.72 0.73
N ALA A 33 -3.20 8.53 1.17
CA ALA A 33 -2.78 7.99 2.47
C ALA A 33 -1.25 7.84 2.57
N GLY A 34 -0.60 7.34 1.51
CA GLY A 34 0.85 7.22 1.50
C GLY A 34 1.58 8.56 1.48
N ARG A 35 1.04 9.58 0.79
CA ARG A 35 1.57 10.96 0.86
C ARG A 35 1.53 11.54 2.27
N GLU A 36 0.40 11.39 2.96
CA GLU A 36 0.24 11.85 4.35
C GLU A 36 1.26 11.15 5.28
N LEU A 37 1.49 9.86 5.06
CA LEU A 37 2.44 9.05 5.81
C LEU A 37 3.90 9.49 5.64
N VAL A 38 4.34 9.73 4.40
CA VAL A 38 5.74 10.10 4.12
C VAL A 38 6.05 11.55 4.53
N ASN A 39 5.07 12.45 4.49
CA ASN A 39 5.27 13.86 4.79
C ASN A 39 5.34 14.17 6.29
N ARG A 40 4.63 13.41 7.14
CA ARG A 40 4.46 13.75 8.57
C ARG A 40 5.37 12.99 9.53
N ARG A 41 6.40 12.27 9.04
CA ARG A 41 7.17 11.29 9.84
C ARG A 41 6.24 10.43 10.72
N ALA A 42 5.34 9.68 10.07
CA ALA A 42 4.32 8.87 10.73
C ALA A 42 4.81 8.06 11.95
N SER A 43 3.96 7.93 12.97
CA SER A 43 4.21 7.05 14.11
C SER A 43 4.29 5.58 13.66
N LEU A 44 4.86 4.71 14.51
CA LEU A 44 4.95 3.27 14.18
C LEU A 44 3.56 2.64 14.03
N GLU A 45 2.57 3.11 14.79
CA GLU A 45 1.18 2.69 14.67
C GLU A 45 0.58 3.08 13.32
N VAL A 46 0.81 4.31 12.85
CA VAL A 46 0.34 4.76 11.53
C VAL A 46 1.00 3.94 10.41
N LEU A 47 2.29 3.61 10.53
CA LEU A 47 2.96 2.70 9.57
C LEU A 47 2.34 1.31 9.58
N HIS A 48 1.99 0.77 10.76
CA HIS A 48 1.31 -0.51 10.87
C HIS A 48 -0.07 -0.49 10.20
N GLN A 49 -0.86 0.57 10.42
CA GLN A 49 -2.16 0.71 9.75
C GLN A 49 -2.01 0.79 8.24
N PHE A 50 -1.06 1.58 7.74
CA PHE A 50 -0.79 1.66 6.31
C PHE A 50 -0.32 0.31 5.74
N ARG A 51 0.44 -0.50 6.49
CA ARG A 51 0.77 -1.88 6.09
C ARG A 51 -0.47 -2.74 5.85
N LEU A 52 -1.49 -2.61 6.70
CA LEU A 52 -2.75 -3.32 6.53
C LEU A 52 -3.50 -2.81 5.30
N GLU A 53 -3.50 -1.49 5.06
CA GLU A 53 -4.09 -0.88 3.87
C GLU A 53 -3.38 -1.34 2.58
N THR A 54 -2.05 -1.37 2.55
CA THR A 54 -1.26 -1.90 1.43
C THR A 54 -1.62 -3.34 1.13
N LYS A 55 -1.73 -4.20 2.16
CA LYS A 55 -2.17 -5.60 2.00
C LYS A 55 -3.57 -5.68 1.41
N ARG A 56 -4.53 -4.96 1.99
CA ARG A 56 -5.93 -4.92 1.51
C ARG A 56 -5.99 -4.45 0.06
N PHE A 57 -5.28 -3.40 -0.29
CA PHE A 57 -5.25 -2.87 -1.64
C PHE A 57 -4.64 -3.88 -2.63
N ARG A 58 -3.48 -4.48 -2.29
CA ARG A 58 -2.87 -5.51 -3.13
C ARG A 58 -3.77 -6.72 -3.33
N TYR A 59 -4.35 -7.27 -2.26
CA TYR A 59 -5.24 -8.42 -2.35
C TYR A 59 -6.50 -8.12 -3.16
N THR A 60 -7.05 -6.91 -3.03
CA THR A 60 -8.17 -6.47 -3.86
C THR A 60 -7.79 -6.52 -5.34
N LEU A 61 -6.62 -5.98 -5.71
CA LEU A 61 -6.16 -6.00 -7.09
C LEU A 61 -5.85 -7.40 -7.59
N GLU A 62 -5.26 -8.27 -6.76
CA GLU A 62 -5.01 -9.68 -7.10
C GLU A 62 -6.32 -10.41 -7.43
N LEU A 63 -7.39 -10.15 -6.66
CA LEU A 63 -8.71 -10.71 -6.92
C LEU A 63 -9.28 -10.26 -8.28
N PHE A 64 -9.03 -9.00 -8.65
CA PHE A 64 -9.45 -8.44 -9.94
C PHE A 64 -8.47 -8.69 -11.09
N ARG A 65 -7.36 -9.41 -10.87
CA ARG A 65 -6.37 -9.71 -11.92
C ARG A 65 -6.99 -10.30 -13.20
N PRO A 66 -7.97 -11.23 -13.14
CA PRO A 66 -8.64 -11.72 -14.36
C PRO A 66 -9.32 -10.63 -15.21
N CYS A 67 -9.75 -9.51 -14.61
CA CYS A 67 -10.38 -8.40 -15.33
C CYS A 67 -9.38 -7.53 -16.10
N TYR A 68 -8.12 -7.50 -15.68
CA TYR A 68 -7.09 -6.56 -16.17
C TYR A 68 -5.95 -7.23 -16.93
N GLY A 69 -5.77 -8.54 -16.75
CA GLY A 69 -4.71 -9.32 -17.37
C GLY A 69 -3.31 -8.98 -16.82
N PRO A 70 -2.24 -9.36 -17.53
CA PRO A 70 -0.86 -9.29 -17.03
C PRO A 70 -0.35 -7.85 -16.82
N GLY A 71 -1.01 -6.85 -17.39
CA GLY A 71 -0.65 -5.44 -17.17
C GLY A 71 -0.77 -5.00 -15.70
N LEU A 72 -1.54 -5.72 -14.88
CA LEU A 72 -1.70 -5.46 -13.45
C LEU A 72 -0.49 -5.92 -12.65
N ASP A 73 0.32 -6.84 -13.18
CA ASP A 73 1.46 -7.42 -12.45
C ASP A 73 2.53 -6.35 -12.13
N LYS A 74 2.75 -5.37 -13.03
CA LYS A 74 3.66 -4.24 -12.77
C LYS A 74 3.24 -3.43 -11.53
N ARG A 75 1.94 -3.30 -11.29
CA ARG A 75 1.33 -2.57 -10.17
C ARG A 75 1.38 -3.39 -8.88
N LEU A 76 1.12 -4.69 -8.99
CA LEU A 76 1.25 -5.62 -7.88
C LEU A 76 2.69 -5.71 -7.38
N THR A 77 3.68 -5.74 -8.28
CA THR A 77 5.10 -5.74 -7.93
C THR A 77 5.50 -4.49 -7.17
N SER A 78 5.01 -3.30 -7.56
CA SER A 78 5.33 -2.08 -6.81
C SER A 78 4.66 -2.04 -5.42
N LEU A 79 3.47 -2.64 -5.27
CA LEU A 79 2.83 -2.82 -3.95
C LEU A 79 3.56 -3.84 -3.08
N ARG A 80 4.08 -4.94 -3.64
CA ARG A 80 4.90 -5.92 -2.91
C ARG A 80 6.12 -5.23 -2.29
N LYS A 81 6.83 -4.40 -3.06
CA LYS A 81 7.97 -3.63 -2.56
C LYS A 81 7.64 -2.75 -1.35
N ILE A 82 6.48 -2.08 -1.37
CA ILE A 82 6.02 -1.29 -0.21
C ILE A 82 5.71 -2.20 0.97
N GLN A 83 5.01 -3.30 0.71
CA GLN A 83 4.64 -4.26 1.74
C GLN A 83 5.86 -4.86 2.43
N ASP A 84 6.93 -5.18 1.68
CA ASP A 84 8.18 -5.73 2.23
C ASP A 84 8.86 -4.72 3.15
N LEU A 85 8.95 -3.45 2.75
CA LEU A 85 9.54 -2.38 3.57
C LEU A 85 8.74 -2.13 4.85
N LEU A 86 7.40 -2.14 4.76
CA LEU A 86 6.53 -2.01 5.92
C LEU A 86 6.57 -3.24 6.83
N GLY A 87 6.73 -4.44 6.25
CA GLY A 87 6.92 -5.70 6.98
C GLY A 87 8.18 -5.66 7.83
N GLU A 88 9.31 -5.32 7.21
CA GLU A 88 10.60 -5.17 7.90
C GLU A 88 10.54 -4.19 9.09
N ILE A 89 9.86 -3.05 8.92
CA ILE A 89 9.64 -2.10 10.02
C ILE A 89 8.80 -2.74 11.13
N ASN A 90 7.70 -3.40 10.76
CA ASN A 90 6.80 -4.06 11.71
C ASN A 90 7.50 -5.18 12.50
N ASP A 91 8.34 -5.97 11.85
CA ASP A 91 9.05 -7.09 12.47
C ASP A 91 10.06 -6.57 13.50
N CYS A 92 10.76 -5.47 13.20
CA CYS A 92 11.63 -4.81 14.17
C CYS A 92 10.85 -4.31 15.40
N VAL A 93 9.70 -3.66 15.19
CA VAL A 93 8.84 -3.16 16.29
C VAL A 93 8.31 -4.33 17.14
N THR A 94 7.85 -5.40 16.48
CA THR A 94 7.33 -6.58 17.17
C THR A 94 8.43 -7.24 18.00
N THR A 95 9.63 -7.38 17.44
CA THR A 95 10.81 -7.92 18.14
C THR A 95 11.19 -7.06 19.33
N GLN A 96 11.17 -5.72 19.19
CA GLN A 96 11.43 -4.82 20.30
C GLN A 96 10.42 -4.98 21.43
N ASN A 97 9.15 -5.20 21.12
CA ASN A 97 8.11 -5.45 22.13
C ASN A 97 8.32 -6.77 22.87
N ILE A 98 8.79 -7.82 22.18
CA ILE A 98 9.09 -9.13 22.78
C ILE A 98 10.28 -9.05 23.75
N LEU A 99 11.33 -8.30 23.38
CA LEU A 99 12.56 -8.18 24.19
C LEU A 99 12.38 -7.39 25.50
N GLY A 100 11.29 -6.64 25.64
CA GLY A 100 11.03 -5.77 26.79
C GLY A 100 11.97 -4.56 26.86
N ARG A 101 11.88 -3.79 27.95
CA ARG A 101 12.61 -2.51 28.13
C ARG A 101 14.11 -2.63 28.42
N LYS A 102 14.71 -3.83 28.36
CA LYS A 102 16.14 -3.98 28.66
C LYS A 102 16.98 -3.32 27.57
N GLN A 103 17.70 -2.27 27.94
CA GLN A 103 18.68 -1.61 27.07
C GLN A 103 19.82 -2.57 26.78
N ASN A 104 19.79 -3.14 25.58
CA ASN A 104 20.86 -3.96 25.04
C ASN A 104 21.18 -3.49 23.61
N ILE A 105 22.36 -3.87 23.13
CA ILE A 105 22.87 -3.57 21.78
C ILE A 105 21.84 -3.91 20.68
N LEU A 106 21.03 -4.94 20.91
CA LEU A 106 19.97 -5.36 19.99
C LEU A 106 18.85 -4.31 19.84
N ALA A 107 18.42 -3.66 20.93
CA ALA A 107 17.40 -2.61 20.86
C ALA A 107 17.87 -1.42 19.99
N GLU A 108 19.13 -1.00 20.14
CA GLU A 108 19.70 0.04 19.28
C GLU A 108 19.79 -0.40 17.83
N PHE A 109 20.21 -1.64 17.58
CA PHE A 109 20.27 -2.21 16.23
C PHE A 109 18.88 -2.18 15.55
N LEU A 110 17.83 -2.59 16.26
CA LEU A 110 16.45 -2.56 15.76
C LEU A 110 16.00 -1.13 15.43
N GLN A 111 16.29 -0.15 16.30
CA GLN A 111 15.98 1.26 16.05
C GLN A 111 16.70 1.80 14.81
N ARG A 112 17.99 1.50 14.64
CA ARG A 112 18.75 1.87 13.44
C ARG A 112 18.16 1.24 12.18
N ARG A 113 17.75 -0.05 12.25
CA ARG A 113 17.09 -0.75 11.13
C ARG A 113 15.74 -0.12 10.77
N ILE A 114 14.90 0.21 11.77
CA ILE A 114 13.62 0.93 11.57
C ILE A 114 13.88 2.26 10.86
N ALA A 115 14.83 3.07 11.35
CA ALA A 115 15.14 4.36 10.76
C ALA A 115 15.62 4.23 9.30
N ARG A 116 16.46 3.22 9.01
CA ARG A 116 16.91 2.91 7.65
C ARG A 116 15.76 2.53 6.74
N LYS A 117 14.90 1.60 7.17
CA LYS A 117 13.75 1.12 6.36
C LYS A 117 12.70 2.20 6.13
N ARG A 118 12.48 3.10 7.11
CA ARG A 118 11.65 4.30 6.90
C ARG A 118 12.21 5.19 5.79
N ARG A 119 13.52 5.45 5.76
CA ARG A 119 14.15 6.23 4.67
C ARG A 119 14.03 5.54 3.31
N GLU A 120 14.23 4.22 3.26
CA GLU A 120 14.04 3.43 2.03
C GLU A 120 12.58 3.51 1.54
N LEU A 121 11.61 3.39 2.44
CA LEU A 121 10.18 3.54 2.13
C LEU A 121 9.87 4.93 1.59
N THR A 122 10.28 5.99 2.27
CA THR A 122 10.06 7.37 1.81
C THR A 122 10.68 7.61 0.45
N ARG A 123 11.93 7.17 0.24
CA ARG A 123 12.62 7.30 -1.05
C ARG A 123 11.89 6.56 -2.14
N TYR A 124 11.55 5.28 -1.94
CA TYR A 124 10.84 4.48 -2.92
C TYR A 124 9.47 5.06 -3.25
N TRP A 125 8.75 5.55 -2.22
CA TRP A 125 7.47 6.21 -2.41
C TRP A 125 7.62 7.42 -3.33
N GLN A 126 8.51 8.36 -3.00
CA GLN A 126 8.65 9.61 -3.74
C GLN A 126 9.27 9.43 -5.13
N SER A 127 10.25 8.53 -5.29
CA SER A 127 11.00 8.39 -6.54
C SER A 127 10.39 7.41 -7.53
N SER A 128 9.56 6.46 -7.07
CA SER A 128 9.10 5.33 -7.89
C SER A 128 7.60 5.11 -7.82
N PHE A 129 7.03 5.02 -6.62
CA PHE A 129 5.61 4.66 -6.47
C PHE A 129 4.68 5.84 -6.80
N ASP A 130 4.96 7.00 -6.21
CA ASP A 130 4.25 8.27 -6.33
C ASP A 130 5.14 9.37 -6.97
N ALA A 131 5.99 8.95 -7.91
CA ALA A 131 6.66 9.89 -8.80
C ALA A 131 5.63 10.64 -9.67
N ALA A 132 6.05 11.75 -10.28
CA ALA A 132 5.19 12.58 -11.12
C ALA A 132 4.41 11.73 -12.15
N GLY A 133 3.09 11.89 -12.19
CA GLY A 133 2.20 11.18 -13.12
C GLY A 133 1.88 9.72 -12.76
N ARG A 134 2.47 9.13 -11.71
CA ARG A 134 2.22 7.72 -11.35
C ARG A 134 0.79 7.47 -10.90
N GLU A 135 0.20 8.34 -10.10
CA GLU A 135 -1.20 8.20 -9.68
C GLU A 135 -2.16 8.19 -10.89
N ARG A 136 -1.90 9.05 -11.89
CA ARG A 136 -2.67 9.08 -13.15
C ARG A 136 -2.44 7.80 -13.95
N TRP A 137 -1.19 7.36 -14.11
CA TRP A 137 -0.84 6.08 -14.76
C TRP A 137 -1.52 4.86 -14.10
N TRP A 138 -1.72 4.90 -12.78
CA TRP A 138 -2.50 3.89 -12.06
C TRP A 138 -3.99 3.98 -12.38
N SER A 139 -4.56 5.18 -12.25
CA SER A 139 -5.98 5.44 -12.42
C SER A 139 -6.44 5.15 -13.85
N ASP A 140 -5.73 5.64 -14.86
CA ASP A 140 -6.05 5.44 -16.28
C ASP A 140 -6.06 3.96 -16.64
N TYR A 141 -5.13 3.18 -16.10
CA TYR A 141 -5.10 1.74 -16.34
C TYR A 141 -6.27 1.02 -15.69
N LEU A 142 -6.54 1.33 -14.43
CA LEU A 142 -7.64 0.72 -13.68
C LEU A 142 -9.01 1.10 -14.27
N GLU A 143 -9.12 2.26 -14.91
CA GLU A 143 -10.35 2.70 -15.57
C GLU A 143 -10.52 2.06 -16.96
N ARG A 144 -9.48 2.09 -17.79
CA ARG A 144 -9.60 1.78 -19.23
C ARG A 144 -9.38 0.31 -19.60
N PHE A 145 -8.58 -0.41 -18.81
CA PHE A 145 -8.13 -1.75 -19.20
C PHE A 145 -8.89 -2.89 -18.50
N ALA A 146 -9.98 -2.58 -17.78
CA ALA A 146 -10.90 -3.59 -17.30
C ALA A 146 -11.65 -4.19 -18.51
N ARG A 147 -11.21 -5.34 -18.99
CA ARG A 147 -11.80 -6.01 -20.15
C ARG A 147 -13.12 -6.65 -19.76
N LYS A 148 -14.12 -6.60 -20.65
CA LYS A 148 -15.33 -7.42 -20.52
C LYS A 148 -14.85 -8.88 -20.46
N ALA A 149 -15.10 -9.54 -19.33
CA ALA A 149 -15.16 -10.99 -19.29
C ALA A 149 -16.34 -11.45 -20.15
#